data_AF-A0A6P0NF17-F1
#
_entry.id   AF-A0A6P0NF17-F1
#
_cell.length_a   1.000
_cell.length_b   1.000
_cell.length_c   1.000
_cell.angle_alpha   90.00
_cell.angle_beta   90.00
_cell.angle_gamma   90.00
#
_symmetry.space_group_name_H-M   'P 1'
#
loop_
_entity.id
_entity.type
_entity.pdbx_description
1 polymer ?
#
loop_
_entity_poly.entity_id
_entity_poly.type
_entity_poly.pdbx_seq_one_letter_code
_entity_poly.pdbx_strand_id
1 'polypeptide(L)'
;YLSEKIGYWRYITIYRHLEKHPEYRIYPIFRFFESWCQDENRHGDFFAAILKSQPELLTTEIAKLWCRFFLLVVFATMYLNDLQRADFYANIGLDAKKFDKHVIIKTNYNSARLFPVVLDVQNPKFFKLLDKCADANLLVLSLNEKNEDIYSSFSNLLLTGFKVYQYFLIFSNLIQLFLMKPIDSRRDWSTIY
;
A
#
# COMPACT_ATOMS: atom_id res chain seq x y z
N TYR A 1 -5.81 -11.44 -5.04
CA TYR A 1 -5.95 -10.39 -6.08
C TYR A 1 -5.09 -9.17 -5.80
N LEU A 2 -5.41 -8.33 -4.79
CA LEU A 2 -4.65 -7.09 -4.55
C LEU A 2 -3.18 -7.34 -4.20
N SER A 3 -2.88 -8.41 -3.44
CA SER A 3 -1.50 -8.88 -3.19
C SER A 3 -0.72 -9.07 -4.49
N GLU A 4 -1.33 -9.74 -5.47
CA GLU A 4 -0.68 -10.01 -6.75
C GLU A 4 -0.49 -8.74 -7.57
N LYS A 5 -1.52 -7.88 -7.62
CA LYS A 5 -1.42 -6.62 -8.39
C LYS A 5 -0.43 -5.65 -7.76
N ILE A 6 -0.29 -5.61 -6.44
CA ILE A 6 0.73 -4.79 -5.79
C ILE A 6 2.13 -5.39 -5.99
N GLY A 7 2.27 -6.71 -5.90
CA GLY A 7 3.51 -7.45 -6.21
C GLY A 7 4.00 -7.17 -7.62
N TYR A 8 3.10 -7.29 -8.61
CA TYR A 8 3.34 -6.92 -10.00
C TYR A 8 3.98 -5.54 -10.12
N TRP A 9 3.30 -4.51 -9.58
CA TRP A 9 3.75 -3.12 -9.72
C TRP A 9 5.06 -2.86 -9.01
N ARG A 10 5.32 -3.51 -7.87
CA ARG A 10 6.62 -3.41 -7.17
C ARG A 10 7.74 -4.00 -8.02
N TYR A 11 7.57 -5.24 -8.48
CA TYR A 11 8.61 -5.94 -9.25
C TYR A 11 8.93 -5.24 -10.55
N ILE A 12 7.92 -4.86 -11.34
CA ILE A 12 8.16 -4.19 -12.62
C ILE A 12 8.77 -2.79 -12.45
N THR A 13 8.39 -2.06 -11.39
CA THR A 13 8.94 -0.73 -11.11
C THR A 13 10.41 -0.82 -10.71
N ILE A 14 10.75 -1.75 -9.81
CA ILE A 14 12.16 -1.99 -9.42
C ILE A 14 12.97 -2.48 -10.62
N TYR A 15 12.46 -3.46 -11.37
CA TYR A 15 13.15 -4.00 -12.54
C TYR A 15 13.49 -2.92 -13.56
N ARG A 16 12.50 -2.12 -13.97
CA ARG A 16 12.71 -1.03 -14.94
C ARG A 16 13.62 0.07 -14.44
N HIS A 17 13.61 0.36 -13.14
CA HIS A 17 14.57 1.29 -12.54
C HIS A 17 16.00 0.74 -12.66
N LEU A 18 16.21 -0.52 -12.29
CA LEU A 18 17.53 -1.18 -12.32
C LEU A 18 18.00 -1.55 -13.72
N GLU A 19 17.14 -1.57 -14.74
CA GLU A 19 17.54 -1.62 -16.14
C GLU A 19 18.18 -0.30 -16.58
N LYS A 20 17.60 0.84 -16.17
CA LYS A 20 18.12 2.17 -16.49
C LYS A 20 19.33 2.56 -15.64
N HIS A 21 19.40 2.03 -14.42
CA HIS A 21 20.46 2.29 -13.46
C HIS A 21 21.10 0.97 -12.98
N PRO A 22 21.87 0.30 -13.85
CA PRO A 22 22.48 -0.98 -13.53
C PRO A 22 23.46 -0.91 -12.34
N GLU A 23 24.00 0.27 -12.03
CA GLU A 23 24.88 0.55 -10.87
C GLU A 23 24.21 0.24 -9.52
N TYR A 24 22.89 0.37 -9.44
CA TYR A 24 22.11 0.09 -8.22
C TYR A 24 21.69 -1.37 -8.10
N ARG A 25 22.06 -2.24 -9.06
CA ARG A 25 21.72 -3.66 -9.03
C ARG A 25 22.70 -4.42 -8.13
N ILE A 26 22.52 -4.25 -6.83
CA ILE A 26 23.38 -4.82 -5.78
C ILE A 26 23.26 -6.34 -5.60
N TYR A 27 22.25 -6.98 -6.21
CA TYR A 27 22.06 -8.43 -6.08
C TYR A 27 21.45 -9.08 -7.34
N PRO A 28 21.83 -10.33 -7.70
CA PRO A 28 21.33 -10.98 -8.92
C PRO A 28 19.81 -11.23 -8.96
N ILE A 29 19.16 -11.34 -7.80
CA ILE A 29 17.72 -11.63 -7.68
C ILE A 29 16.85 -10.67 -8.50
N PHE A 30 17.28 -9.41 -8.64
CA PHE A 30 16.55 -8.39 -9.37
C PHE A 30 16.37 -8.71 -10.86
N ARG A 31 17.18 -9.61 -11.44
CA ARG A 31 17.00 -10.07 -12.83
C ARG A 31 15.75 -10.93 -12.99
N PHE A 32 15.29 -11.60 -11.95
CA PHE A 32 14.09 -12.45 -11.99
C PHE A 32 12.79 -11.66 -11.82
N PHE A 33 12.86 -10.37 -11.45
CA PHE A 33 11.67 -9.56 -11.19
C PHE A 33 10.80 -9.38 -12.44
N GLU A 34 11.39 -9.38 -13.63
CA GLU A 34 10.60 -9.35 -14.88
C GLU A 34 9.76 -10.62 -15.03
N SER A 35 10.34 -11.81 -14.87
CA SER A 35 9.59 -13.06 -14.93
C SER A 35 8.54 -13.16 -13.83
N TRP A 36 8.91 -12.79 -12.59
CA TRP A 36 8.00 -12.86 -11.45
C TRP A 36 6.83 -11.91 -11.60
N CYS A 37 7.02 -10.70 -12.16
CA CYS A 37 5.87 -9.83 -12.41
C CYS A 37 4.89 -10.48 -13.40
N GLN A 38 5.34 -11.28 -14.37
CA GLN A 38 4.41 -12.01 -15.25
C GLN A 38 3.64 -13.11 -14.49
N ASP A 39 4.28 -13.78 -13.53
CA ASP A 39 3.60 -14.74 -12.63
C ASP A 39 2.53 -14.04 -11.79
N GLU A 40 2.89 -12.93 -11.14
CA GLU A 40 1.96 -12.09 -10.36
C GLU A 40 0.77 -11.62 -11.22
N ASN A 41 1.02 -11.24 -12.48
CA ASN A 41 -0.07 -10.83 -13.35
C ASN A 41 -1.02 -12.01 -13.65
N ARG A 42 -0.48 -13.19 -13.98
CA ARG A 42 -1.26 -14.41 -14.23
C ARG A 42 -2.08 -14.84 -13.01
N HIS A 43 -1.49 -14.80 -11.81
CA HIS A 43 -2.22 -15.07 -10.57
C HIS A 43 -3.34 -14.05 -10.36
N GLY A 44 -3.04 -12.76 -10.58
CA GLY A 44 -4.04 -11.70 -10.51
C GLY A 44 -5.21 -11.93 -11.47
N ASP A 45 -4.93 -12.39 -12.69
CA ASP A 45 -5.96 -12.65 -13.70
C ASP A 45 -6.82 -13.88 -13.34
N PHE A 46 -6.21 -14.92 -12.75
CA PHE A 46 -6.94 -16.05 -12.18
C PHE A 46 -7.91 -15.62 -11.07
N PHE A 47 -7.45 -14.81 -10.11
CA PHE A 47 -8.34 -14.27 -9.07
C PHE A 47 -9.41 -13.32 -9.64
N ALA A 48 -9.09 -12.56 -10.68
CA ALA A 48 -10.08 -11.72 -11.35
C ALA A 48 -11.18 -12.57 -12.00
N ALA A 49 -10.83 -13.70 -12.61
CA ALA A 49 -11.80 -14.64 -13.17
C ALA A 49 -12.71 -15.22 -12.08
N ILE A 50 -12.17 -15.61 -10.91
CA ILE A 50 -12.96 -16.09 -9.76
C ILE A 50 -13.94 -15.02 -9.26
N LEU A 51 -13.49 -13.77 -9.15
CA LEU A 51 -14.35 -12.66 -8.72
C LEU A 51 -15.45 -12.36 -9.75
N LYS A 52 -15.14 -12.48 -11.04
CA LYS A 52 -16.12 -12.31 -12.12
C LYS A 52 -17.12 -13.47 -12.23
N SER A 53 -16.71 -14.70 -11.88
CA SER A 53 -17.62 -15.86 -11.91
C SER A 53 -18.64 -15.85 -10.79
N GLN A 54 -18.44 -15.02 -9.76
CA GLN A 54 -19.32 -14.84 -8.60
C GLN A 54 -19.71 -13.34 -8.47
N PRO A 55 -20.64 -12.84 -9.31
CA PRO A 55 -20.92 -11.41 -9.44
C PRO A 55 -21.30 -10.70 -8.14
N GLU A 56 -21.89 -11.40 -7.18
CA GLU A 56 -22.24 -10.91 -5.84
C GLU A 56 -21.03 -10.36 -5.06
N LEU A 57 -19.82 -10.85 -5.38
CA LEU A 57 -18.55 -10.39 -4.81
C LEU A 57 -18.10 -9.02 -5.33
N LEU A 58 -18.75 -8.49 -6.37
CA LEU A 58 -18.40 -7.20 -6.98
C LEU A 58 -19.58 -6.23 -7.13
N THR A 59 -20.81 -6.74 -7.15
CA THR A 59 -21.99 -5.93 -7.54
C THR A 59 -22.78 -5.37 -6.36
N THR A 60 -22.71 -6.01 -5.20
CA THR A 60 -23.47 -5.61 -4.00
C THR A 60 -22.87 -4.38 -3.32
N GLU A 61 -23.70 -3.64 -2.56
CA GLU A 61 -23.20 -2.49 -1.77
C GLU A 61 -22.19 -2.91 -0.72
N ILE A 62 -22.37 -4.10 -0.11
CA ILE A 62 -21.42 -4.67 0.85
C ILE A 62 -20.09 -5.01 0.15
N ALA A 63 -20.14 -5.61 -1.04
CA ALA A 63 -18.94 -5.89 -1.84
C ALA A 63 -18.16 -4.60 -2.19
N LYS A 64 -18.85 -3.50 -2.52
CA LYS A 64 -18.21 -2.20 -2.75
C LYS A 64 -17.46 -1.71 -1.52
N LEU A 65 -18.05 -1.84 -0.33
CA LEU A 65 -17.39 -1.49 0.93
C LEU A 65 -16.15 -2.35 1.19
N TRP A 66 -16.23 -3.66 0.92
CA TRP A 66 -15.07 -4.55 1.03
C TRP A 66 -13.95 -4.20 0.05
N CYS A 67 -14.27 -3.95 -1.22
CA CYS A 67 -13.29 -3.54 -2.22
C CYS A 67 -12.53 -2.28 -1.77
N ARG A 68 -13.27 -1.28 -1.29
CA ARG A 68 -12.71 -0.04 -0.75
C ARG A 68 -11.86 -0.28 0.51
N PHE A 69 -12.34 -1.11 1.42
CA PHE A 69 -11.64 -1.45 2.66
C PHE A 69 -10.30 -2.12 2.36
N PHE A 70 -10.30 -3.17 1.53
CA PHE A 70 -9.08 -3.90 1.20
C PHE A 70 -8.08 -3.05 0.41
N LEU A 71 -8.54 -2.20 -0.51
CA LEU A 71 -7.67 -1.22 -1.16
C LEU A 71 -6.95 -0.34 -0.13
N LEU A 72 -7.70 0.22 0.83
CA LEU A 72 -7.13 1.12 1.83
C LEU A 72 -6.13 0.40 2.72
N VAL A 73 -6.49 -0.76 3.26
CA VAL A 73 -5.64 -1.51 4.20
C VAL A 73 -4.36 -1.99 3.51
N VAL A 74 -4.43 -2.46 2.26
CA VAL A 74 -3.26 -2.88 1.48
C VAL A 74 -2.33 -1.69 1.22
N PHE A 75 -2.87 -0.54 0.79
CA PHE A 75 -2.06 0.66 0.54
C PHE A 75 -1.45 1.23 1.82
N ALA A 76 -2.23 1.30 2.90
CA ALA A 76 -1.74 1.79 4.19
C ALA A 76 -0.64 0.89 4.75
N THR A 77 -0.87 -0.44 4.80
CA THR A 77 0.11 -1.39 5.31
C THR A 77 1.41 -1.34 4.49
N MET A 78 1.31 -1.27 3.17
CA MET A 78 2.48 -1.11 2.31
C MET A 78 3.24 0.17 2.65
N TYR A 79 2.55 1.31 2.61
CA TYR A 79 3.14 2.64 2.83
C TYR A 79 3.83 2.77 4.19
N LEU A 80 3.21 2.25 5.25
CA LEU A 80 3.76 2.29 6.61
C LEU A 80 4.97 1.38 6.77
N ASN A 81 4.99 0.22 6.11
CA ASN A 81 6.07 -0.76 6.24
C ASN A 81 7.29 -0.40 5.38
N ASP A 82 7.09 0.07 4.16
CA ASP A 82 8.18 0.38 3.24
C ASP A 82 8.96 1.63 3.67
N LEU A 83 8.30 2.60 4.33
CA LEU A 83 8.98 3.75 4.93
C LEU A 83 9.90 3.36 6.09
N GLN A 84 9.63 2.26 6.80
CA GLN A 84 10.57 1.70 7.79
C GLN A 84 11.80 1.06 7.12
N ARG A 85 11.70 0.73 5.83
CA ARG A 85 12.75 0.09 5.04
C ARG A 85 13.37 1.08 4.04
N ALA A 86 13.35 2.38 4.35
CA ALA A 86 13.87 3.42 3.47
C ALA A 86 15.32 3.17 3.03
N ASP A 87 16.17 2.64 3.92
CA ASP A 87 17.56 2.31 3.63
C ASP A 87 17.70 1.25 2.53
N PHE A 88 16.80 0.26 2.50
CA PHE A 88 16.80 -0.75 1.43
C PHE A 88 16.53 -0.09 0.07
N TYR A 89 15.53 0.77 -0.02
CA TYR A 89 15.20 1.48 -1.26
C TYR A 89 16.34 2.41 -1.68
N ALA A 90 16.96 3.11 -0.73
CA ALA A 90 18.10 3.98 -1.00
C ALA A 90 19.29 3.20 -1.59
N ASN A 91 19.58 2.00 -1.08
CA ASN A 91 20.64 1.12 -1.59
C ASN A 91 20.42 0.67 -3.04
N ILE A 92 19.16 0.66 -3.52
CA ILE A 92 18.82 0.36 -4.92
C ILE A 92 18.45 1.62 -5.72
N GLY A 93 18.84 2.81 -5.26
CA GLY A 93 18.68 4.06 -6.01
C GLY A 93 17.26 4.64 -6.00
N LEU A 94 16.40 4.17 -5.09
CA LEU A 94 14.99 4.55 -5.00
C LEU A 94 14.68 5.38 -3.75
N ASP A 95 13.79 6.35 -3.91
CA ASP A 95 13.10 7.00 -2.80
C ASP A 95 11.85 6.19 -2.45
N ALA A 96 11.82 5.60 -1.24
CA ALA A 96 10.74 4.71 -0.79
C ALA A 96 9.35 5.37 -0.91
N LYS A 97 9.25 6.65 -0.55
CA LYS A 97 7.99 7.39 -0.56
C LYS A 97 7.48 7.62 -1.99
N LYS A 98 8.35 8.02 -2.92
CA LYS A 98 8.00 8.19 -4.34
C LYS A 98 7.66 6.85 -4.99
N PHE A 99 8.41 5.81 -4.65
CA PHE A 99 8.18 4.45 -5.10
C PHE A 99 6.78 3.97 -4.67
N ASP A 100 6.44 4.07 -3.39
CA ASP A 100 5.14 3.61 -2.89
C ASP A 100 3.98 4.39 -3.49
N LYS A 101 4.11 5.73 -3.60
CA LYS A 101 3.08 6.55 -4.25
C LYS A 101 2.84 6.09 -5.68
N HIS A 102 3.91 5.78 -6.43
CA HIS A 102 3.81 5.25 -7.77
C HIS A 102 3.07 3.90 -7.79
N VAL A 103 3.50 2.96 -6.95
CA VAL A 103 2.89 1.62 -6.84
C VAL A 103 1.42 1.70 -6.44
N ILE A 104 1.05 2.54 -5.47
CA ILE A 104 -0.34 2.76 -5.05
C ILE A 104 -1.17 3.30 -6.22
N ILE A 105 -0.71 4.35 -6.90
CA ILE A 105 -1.43 4.94 -8.03
C ILE A 105 -1.68 3.91 -9.12
N LYS A 106 -0.65 3.15 -9.48
CA LYS A 106 -0.73 2.14 -10.53
C LYS A 106 -1.59 0.94 -10.14
N THR A 107 -1.49 0.47 -8.90
CA THR A 107 -2.31 -0.63 -8.37
C THR A 107 -3.78 -0.22 -8.28
N ASN A 108 -4.07 1.00 -7.81
CA ASN A 108 -5.42 1.55 -7.74
C ASN A 108 -6.04 1.69 -9.14
N TYR A 109 -5.28 2.21 -10.11
CA TYR A 109 -5.69 2.29 -11.51
C TYR A 109 -5.96 0.91 -12.11
N ASN A 110 -5.08 -0.06 -11.89
CA ASN A 110 -5.30 -1.42 -12.40
C ASN A 110 -6.50 -2.12 -11.73
N SER A 111 -6.71 -1.87 -10.44
CA SER A 111 -7.86 -2.41 -9.70
C SER A 111 -9.20 -1.88 -10.19
N ALA A 112 -9.25 -0.68 -10.79
CA ALA A 112 -10.46 -0.11 -11.37
C ALA A 112 -11.06 -0.98 -12.50
N ARG A 113 -10.25 -1.83 -13.15
CA ARG A 113 -10.70 -2.77 -14.20
C ARG A 113 -11.55 -3.93 -13.66
N LEU A 114 -11.54 -4.17 -12.35
CA LEU A 114 -12.24 -5.28 -11.71
C LEU A 114 -13.14 -4.82 -10.57
N PHE A 115 -12.66 -3.94 -9.70
CA PHE A 115 -13.41 -3.49 -8.55
C PHE A 115 -14.46 -2.48 -8.98
N PRO A 116 -15.65 -2.46 -8.34
CA PRO A 116 -16.74 -1.54 -8.68
C PRO A 116 -16.44 -0.11 -8.23
N VAL A 117 -15.54 0.04 -7.25
CA VAL A 117 -15.09 1.31 -6.73
C VAL A 117 -13.59 1.25 -6.43
N VAL A 118 -12.93 2.39 -6.59
CA VAL A 118 -11.52 2.58 -6.20
C VAL A 118 -11.35 3.84 -5.35
N LEU A 119 -10.20 3.97 -4.69
CA LEU A 119 -9.90 5.14 -3.86
C LEU A 119 -9.53 6.34 -4.76
N ASP A 120 -9.91 7.54 -4.33
CA ASP A 120 -9.47 8.78 -4.98
C ASP A 120 -8.04 9.13 -4.56
N VAL A 121 -7.07 8.38 -5.08
CA VAL A 121 -5.64 8.53 -4.77
C VAL A 121 -5.01 9.79 -5.38
N GLN A 122 -5.67 10.41 -6.35
CA GLN A 122 -5.24 11.69 -6.94
C GLN A 122 -5.64 12.89 -6.08
N ASN A 123 -6.55 12.70 -5.13
CA ASN A 123 -6.88 13.72 -4.16
C ASN A 123 -5.63 14.13 -3.36
N PRO A 124 -5.29 15.42 -3.28
CA PRO A 124 -4.12 15.86 -2.53
C PRO A 124 -4.20 15.54 -1.04
N LYS A 125 -5.39 15.27 -0.49
CA LYS A 125 -5.56 14.84 0.90
C LYS A 125 -5.16 13.38 1.13
N PHE A 126 -5.25 12.52 0.11
CA PHE A 126 -5.06 11.08 0.26
C PHE A 126 -3.66 10.76 0.83
N PHE A 127 -2.62 11.18 0.12
CA PHE A 127 -1.24 10.95 0.57
C PHE A 127 -0.86 11.78 1.79
N LYS A 128 -1.49 12.94 2.02
CA LYS A 128 -1.26 13.73 3.25
C LYS A 128 -1.75 12.99 4.50
N LEU A 129 -2.88 12.30 4.41
CA LEU A 129 -3.40 11.51 5.52
C LEU A 129 -2.57 10.23 5.73
N LEU A 130 -2.15 9.56 4.64
CA LEU A 130 -1.21 8.43 4.74
C LEU A 130 0.15 8.85 5.34
N ASP A 131 0.66 10.03 4.99
CA ASP A 131 1.87 10.61 5.59
C ASP A 131 1.71 10.74 7.11
N LYS A 132 0.58 11.27 7.59
CA LYS A 132 0.31 11.34 9.03
C LYS A 132 0.27 9.97 9.70
N CYS A 133 -0.31 8.97 9.04
CA CYS A 133 -0.29 7.59 9.55
C CYS A 133 1.15 7.05 9.64
N ALA A 134 1.97 7.30 8.61
CA ALA A 134 3.35 6.87 8.59
C ALA A 134 4.21 7.56 9.67
N ASP A 135 4.08 8.88 9.81
CA ASP A 135 4.80 9.65 10.82
C ASP A 135 4.44 9.17 12.23
N ALA A 136 3.15 8.97 12.52
CA ALA A 136 2.68 8.43 13.80
C ALA A 136 3.22 7.00 14.05
N ASN A 137 3.26 6.16 13.01
CA ASN A 137 3.79 4.80 13.11
C ASN A 137 5.30 4.78 13.40
N LEU A 138 6.09 5.62 12.72
CA LEU A 138 7.53 5.76 12.99
C LEU A 138 7.81 6.24 14.42
N LEU A 139 7.00 7.17 14.94
CA LEU A 139 7.08 7.59 16.34
C LEU A 139 6.85 6.41 17.29
N VAL A 140 5.82 5.59 17.06
CA VAL A 140 5.55 4.40 17.88
C VAL A 140 6.73 3.42 17.86
N LEU A 141 7.33 3.16 16.69
CA LEU A 141 8.47 2.26 16.56
C LEU A 141 9.69 2.78 17.32
N SER A 142 10.02 4.06 17.15
CA SER A 142 11.13 4.69 17.87
C SER A 142 10.96 4.66 19.40
N LEU A 143 9.72 4.63 19.88
CA LEU A 143 9.41 4.49 21.30
C LEU A 143 9.46 3.04 21.78
N ASN A 144 9.25 2.06 20.92
CA ASN A 144 9.43 0.65 21.27
C ASN A 144 10.91 0.33 21.43
N GLU A 145 11.77 0.81 20.52
CA GLU A 145 13.23 0.65 20.61
C GLU A 145 13.80 1.27 21.90
N LYS A 146 13.31 2.45 22.30
CA LYS A 146 13.76 3.16 23.52
C LYS A 146 13.26 2.57 24.84
N ASN A 147 12.24 1.69 24.82
CA ASN A 147 11.64 1.14 26.04
C ASN A 147 12.38 -0.09 26.59
N GLU A 148 13.34 -0.65 25.84
CA GLU A 148 14.15 -1.77 26.34
C GLU A 148 15.12 -1.32 27.46
N ASP A 149 15.44 -0.02 27.52
CA ASP A 149 16.32 0.54 28.53
C ASP A 149 15.58 1.51 29.49
N ILE A 150 15.43 1.05 30.75
CA ILE A 150 15.42 1.89 31.97
C ILE A 150 14.32 2.97 32.04
N TYR A 151 13.10 2.60 32.43
CA TYR A 151 12.10 3.57 32.90
C TYR A 151 11.33 3.11 34.14
N SER A 152 11.18 4.03 35.10
CA SER A 152 10.33 3.88 36.29
C SER A 152 8.86 3.65 35.91
N SER A 153 8.06 3.08 36.83
CA SER A 153 6.63 2.78 36.59
C SER A 153 5.79 3.97 36.10
N PHE A 154 6.09 5.20 36.57
CA PHE A 154 5.38 6.41 36.17
C PHE A 154 5.67 6.84 34.72
N SER A 155 6.93 6.74 34.29
CA SER A 155 7.34 7.00 32.90
C SER A 155 6.69 6.01 31.92
N ASN A 156 6.51 4.74 32.32
CA ASN A 156 5.87 3.72 31.48
C ASN A 156 4.39 4.04 31.21
N LEU A 157 3.67 4.60 32.18
CA LEU A 157 2.28 5.02 32.00
C LEU A 157 2.16 6.17 30.98
N LEU A 158 3.01 7.18 31.08
CA LEU A 158 3.02 8.31 30.14
C LEU A 158 3.40 7.87 28.72
N LEU A 159 4.42 7.02 28.59
CA LEU A 159 4.83 6.45 27.30
C LEU A 159 3.70 5.62 26.67
N THR A 160 3.00 4.83 27.47
CA THR A 160 1.83 4.06 27.01
C THR A 160 0.71 4.98 26.55
N GLY A 161 0.40 6.04 27.30
CA GLY A 161 -0.60 7.04 26.89
C GLY A 161 -0.24 7.71 25.57
N PHE A 162 1.02 8.06 25.36
CA PHE A 162 1.48 8.63 24.09
C PHE A 162 1.37 7.62 22.93
N LYS A 163 1.72 6.34 23.13
CA LYS A 163 1.53 5.29 22.10
C LYS A 163 0.05 5.14 21.73
N VAL A 164 -0.84 5.09 22.71
CA VAL A 164 -2.29 5.04 22.49
C VAL A 164 -2.76 6.23 21.65
N TYR A 165 -2.26 7.43 21.94
CA TYR A 165 -2.55 8.62 21.14
C TYR A 165 -2.06 8.47 19.69
N GLN A 166 -0.85 7.96 19.45
CA GLN A 166 -0.36 7.73 18.08
C GLN A 166 -1.20 6.69 17.34
N TYR A 167 -1.59 5.58 17.99
CA TYR A 167 -2.50 4.61 17.38
C TYR A 167 -3.87 5.21 17.07
N PHE A 168 -4.40 6.07 17.94
CA PHE A 168 -5.62 6.81 17.68
C PHE A 168 -5.49 7.76 16.48
N LEU A 169 -4.35 8.43 16.32
CA LEU A 169 -4.07 9.23 15.12
C LEU A 169 -4.05 8.37 13.85
N ILE A 170 -3.39 7.21 13.86
CA ILE A 170 -3.39 6.30 12.72
C ILE A 170 -4.83 5.88 12.39
N PHE A 171 -5.57 5.40 13.39
CA PHE A 171 -6.96 4.94 13.23
C PHE A 171 -7.88 6.03 12.68
N SER A 172 -7.84 7.24 13.26
CA SER A 172 -8.68 8.36 12.83
C SER A 172 -8.37 8.84 11.41
N ASN A 173 -7.10 8.89 11.00
CA ASN A 173 -6.72 9.23 9.63
C ASN A 173 -7.13 8.11 8.64
N LEU A 174 -7.03 6.84 9.02
CA LEU A 174 -7.53 5.72 8.20
C LEU A 174 -9.05 5.77 8.03
N ILE A 175 -9.81 6.12 9.08
CA ILE A 175 -11.26 6.36 8.95
C ILE A 175 -11.52 7.50 7.98
N GLN A 176 -10.80 8.62 8.08
CA GLN A 176 -10.97 9.74 7.14
C GLN A 176 -10.71 9.29 5.70
N LEU A 177 -9.64 8.54 5.45
CA LEU A 177 -9.34 7.94 4.14
C LEU A 177 -10.45 7.01 3.67
N PHE A 178 -10.97 6.15 4.57
CA PHE A 178 -12.09 5.26 4.27
C PHE A 178 -13.40 6.02 4.05
N LEU A 179 -13.56 7.27 4.48
CA LEU A 179 -14.77 8.06 4.26
C LEU A 179 -14.67 8.98 3.03
N MET A 180 -13.46 9.27 2.51
CA MET A 180 -13.25 10.05 1.28
C MET A 180 -13.99 9.47 0.07
N LYS A 181 -14.84 10.27 -0.60
CA LYS A 181 -15.69 9.84 -1.72
C LYS A 181 -14.91 8.95 -2.71
N PRO A 182 -15.31 7.68 -2.91
CA PRO A 182 -14.62 6.80 -3.84
C PRO A 182 -14.99 7.15 -5.30
N ILE A 183 -14.20 6.62 -6.24
CA ILE A 183 -14.46 6.73 -7.67
C ILE A 183 -15.23 5.48 -8.11
N ASP A 184 -16.36 5.66 -8.80
CA ASP A 184 -17.09 4.55 -9.44
C ASP A 184 -16.35 4.11 -10.70
N SER A 185 -15.77 2.92 -10.65
CA SER A 185 -14.92 2.37 -11.70
C SER A 185 -15.66 1.38 -12.61
N ARG A 186 -16.97 1.17 -12.42
CA ARG A 186 -17.75 0.26 -13.28
C ARG A 186 -17.76 0.68 -14.75
N ARG A 187 -17.54 1.97 -15.03
CA ARG A 187 -17.41 2.52 -16.38
C ARG A 187 -16.14 2.03 -17.10
N ASP A 188 -15.12 1.64 -16.34
CA ASP A 188 -13.81 1.22 -16.86
C ASP A 188 -13.69 -0.31 -16.95
N TRP A 189 -14.75 -1.06 -16.66
CA TRP A 189 -14.73 -2.54 -16.73
C TRP A 189 -14.71 -3.07 -18.17
N SER A 190 -15.25 -2.30 -19.11
CA SER A 190 -15.34 -2.65 -20.54
C SER A 190 -14.18 -2.12 -21.37
N THR A 191 -13.32 -1.26 -20.81
CA THR A 191 -12.13 -0.77 -21.50
C THR A 191 -11.04 -1.84 -21.46
N ILE A 192 -11.04 -2.68 -22.49
CA ILE A 192 -9.92 -3.57 -22.81
C ILE A 192 -8.80 -2.69 -23.37
N TYR A 193 -7.73 -2.50 -22.59
CA TYR A 193 -6.44 -1.97 -23.04
C TYR A 193 -5.33 -2.92 -22.60
#